data_AF-A0A946NGD8-F1
#
_entry.id   AF-A0A946NGD8-F1
#
_cell.length_a   1.000
_cell.length_b   1.000
_cell.length_c   1.000
_cell.angle_alpha   90.00
_cell.angle_beta   90.00
_cell.angle_gamma   90.00
#
_symmetry.space_group_name_H-M   'P 1'
#
loop_
_entity.id
_entity.type
_entity.pdbx_description
1 polymer ?
#
loop_
_entity_poly.entity_id
_entity_poly.type
_entity_poly.pdbx_seq_one_letter_code
_entity_poly.pdbx_strand_id
1 'polypeptide(L)'
;MNLQKLSRLDLNLLVSLQALLEEKSVTRAAARLFISQPAMSRVLQRLRYQLDDPLFTRTGNELVPTPKARDLQQRLPRLLDGILDMVSEGEFDPTTYVGEITIAVPEFVAISLISQLTKVITEYAPGLILSISSETDSVEGELADGVLDFAIDIEKTTTDDISTTPLAIFTPSIWMREGHPLAHKETVTLAEILKYPFIQYYLLISKRVSARTDARFDRALRELGLKRKKTLVTNQLMTAMETVCDTDCLMVAAKYGVTMEREMHRIVRKRYPADIPHEGKIKLVLLQHQRTSGSPIHQWLSDKIVGLIQERETIIDV
;
A
#
# COMPACT_ATOMS: atom_id res chain seq x y z
N MET A 1 4.68 15.48 29.29
CA MET A 1 5.39 14.30 29.82
C MET A 1 6.79 14.72 30.26
N ASN A 2 7.20 14.48 31.51
CA ASN A 2 8.53 14.90 31.98
C ASN A 2 9.54 13.76 31.80
N LEU A 3 10.17 13.72 30.62
CA LEU A 3 11.17 12.71 30.26
C LEU A 3 12.35 12.63 31.24
N GLN A 4 12.74 13.75 31.85
CA GLN A 4 13.82 13.80 32.84
C GLN A 4 13.48 13.11 34.16
N LYS A 5 12.20 13.11 34.57
CA LYS A 5 11.75 12.35 35.74
C LYS A 5 11.65 10.85 35.42
N LEU A 6 11.19 10.51 34.21
CA LEU A 6 11.04 9.12 33.78
C LEU A 6 12.40 8.43 33.57
N SER A 7 13.41 9.13 33.04
CA SER A 7 14.76 8.58 32.82
C SER A 7 15.52 8.24 34.11
N ARG A 8 15.08 8.77 35.26
CA ARG A 8 15.62 8.44 36.58
C ARG A 8 14.98 7.20 37.21
N LEU A 9 13.85 6.73 36.64
CA LEU A 9 13.19 5.51 37.06
C LEU A 9 13.75 4.34 36.27
N ASP A 10 14.09 3.27 36.98
CA ASP A 10 14.50 2.03 36.34
C ASP A 10 13.22 1.21 36.10
N LEU A 11 12.71 1.27 34.87
CA LEU A 11 11.43 0.66 34.50
C LEU A 11 11.42 -0.86 34.71
N ASN A 12 12.58 -1.52 34.69
CA ASN A 12 12.69 -2.95 35.00
C ASN A 12 12.32 -3.26 36.46
N LEU A 13 12.44 -2.28 37.37
CA LEU A 13 12.02 -2.48 38.76
C LEU A 13 10.50 -2.57 38.91
N LEU A 14 9.73 -2.02 37.97
CA LEU A 14 8.28 -2.10 37.98
C LEU A 14 7.77 -3.54 37.79
N VAL A 15 8.43 -4.32 36.94
CA VAL A 15 8.16 -5.77 36.78
C VAL A 15 8.37 -6.51 38.09
N SER A 16 9.45 -6.17 38.81
CA SER A 16 9.75 -6.76 40.11
C SER A 16 8.77 -6.32 41.21
N LEU A 17 8.30 -5.07 41.17
CA LEU A 17 7.28 -4.57 42.07
C LEU A 17 5.96 -5.33 41.88
N GLN A 18 5.55 -5.58 40.64
CA GLN A 18 4.35 -6.36 40.34
C GLN A 18 4.42 -7.77 40.95
N ALA A 19 5.54 -8.47 40.75
CA ALA A 19 5.77 -9.79 41.35
C ALA A 19 5.73 -9.74 42.89
N LEU A 20 6.32 -8.73 43.52
CA LEU A 20 6.30 -8.57 44.97
C LEU A 20 4.89 -8.28 45.53
N LEU A 21 4.07 -7.52 44.79
CA LEU A 21 2.68 -7.19 45.17
C LEU A 21 1.76 -8.41 45.11
N GLU A 22 1.94 -9.26 44.10
CA GLU A 22 1.16 -10.49 43.92
C GLU A 22 1.60 -11.59 44.89
N GLU A 23 2.91 -11.85 44.95
CA GLU A 23 3.44 -12.94 45.75
C GLU A 23 3.46 -12.64 47.25
N LYS A 24 3.48 -11.36 47.64
CA LYS A 24 3.61 -10.90 49.04
C LYS A 24 4.77 -11.57 49.80
N SER A 25 5.81 -11.97 49.07
CA SER A 25 7.00 -12.66 49.58
C SER A 25 8.19 -12.40 48.68
N VAL A 26 9.30 -11.98 49.27
CA VAL A 26 10.57 -11.74 48.55
C VAL A 26 11.07 -13.03 47.91
N THR A 27 10.97 -14.16 48.60
CA THR A 27 11.48 -15.45 48.13
C THR A 27 10.65 -15.97 46.94
N ARG A 28 9.31 -15.89 47.02
CA ARG A 28 8.44 -16.32 45.91
C ARG A 28 8.54 -15.40 44.70
N ALA A 29 8.59 -14.09 44.92
CA ALA A 29 8.81 -13.13 43.82
C ALA A 29 10.16 -13.34 43.13
N ALA A 30 11.22 -13.65 43.90
CA ALA A 30 12.53 -13.99 43.35
C ALA A 30 12.47 -15.25 42.48
N ALA A 31 11.81 -16.31 42.96
CA ALA A 31 11.63 -17.55 42.21
C ALA A 31 10.84 -17.32 40.91
N ARG A 32 9.75 -16.55 40.95
CA ARG A 32 8.91 -16.25 39.79
C ARG A 32 9.65 -15.48 38.70
N LEU A 33 10.56 -14.59 39.08
CA LEU A 33 11.37 -13.81 38.15
C LEU A 33 12.73 -14.46 37.86
N PHE A 34 12.95 -15.71 38.28
CA PHE A 34 14.17 -16.48 38.06
C PHE A 34 15.45 -15.78 38.55
N ILE A 35 15.37 -15.05 39.68
CA ILE A 35 16.52 -14.42 40.33
C ILE A 35 16.72 -14.90 41.77
N SER A 36 17.90 -14.62 42.35
CA SER A 36 18.17 -14.99 43.73
C SER A 36 17.43 -14.08 44.73
N GLN A 37 17.09 -14.62 45.91
CA GLN A 37 16.44 -13.84 46.98
C GLN A 37 17.26 -12.61 47.44
N PRO A 38 18.61 -12.65 47.53
CA PRO A 38 19.41 -11.45 47.77
C PRO A 38 19.34 -10.42 46.64
N ALA A 39 19.20 -10.85 45.38
CA ALA A 39 18.98 -9.94 44.25
C ALA A 39 17.61 -9.26 44.35
N MET A 40 16.54 -10.01 44.63
CA MET A 40 15.20 -9.46 44.84
C MET A 40 15.14 -8.50 46.04
N SER A 41 15.89 -8.78 47.10
CA SER A 41 15.99 -7.88 48.27
C SER A 41 16.64 -6.54 47.90
N ARG A 42 17.70 -6.55 47.08
CA ARG A 42 18.34 -5.33 46.56
C ARG A 42 17.40 -4.55 45.63
N VAL A 43 16.66 -5.25 44.78
CA VAL A 43 15.62 -4.67 43.91
C VAL A 43 14.55 -3.95 44.74
N LEU A 44 14.04 -4.59 45.80
CA LEU A 44 13.08 -3.96 46.71
C LEU A 44 13.66 -2.72 47.41
N GLN A 45 14.94 -2.75 47.82
CA GLN A 45 15.59 -1.55 48.38
C GLN A 45 15.67 -0.40 47.38
N ARG A 46 16.01 -0.68 46.11
CA ARG A 46 16.02 0.32 45.05
C ARG A 46 14.63 0.88 44.76
N LEU A 47 13.61 0.02 44.74
CA LEU A 47 12.21 0.43 44.60
C LEU A 47 11.78 1.38 45.72
N ARG A 48 12.16 1.09 46.97
CA ARG A 48 11.88 1.95 48.12
C ARG A 48 12.50 3.33 47.98
N TYR A 49 13.75 3.38 47.51
CA TYR A 49 14.46 4.64 47.28
C TYR A 49 13.85 5.44 46.12
N GLN A 50 13.56 4.79 44.99
CA GLN A 50 13.02 5.47 43.81
C GLN A 50 11.59 5.99 44.02
N LEU A 51 10.77 5.23 44.76
CA LEU A 51 9.39 5.60 45.04
C LEU A 51 9.25 6.39 46.33
N ASP A 52 10.32 6.59 47.09
CA ASP A 52 10.29 7.25 48.40
C ASP A 52 9.16 6.70 49.29
N ASP A 53 9.10 5.37 49.43
CA ASP A 53 8.08 4.65 50.19
C ASP A 53 8.62 3.28 50.64
N PRO A 54 8.30 2.80 51.86
CA PRO A 54 8.74 1.47 52.30
C PRO A 54 8.08 0.31 51.53
N LEU A 55 7.00 0.57 50.79
CA LEU A 55 6.19 -0.31 49.93
C LEU A 55 5.52 -1.49 50.63
N PHE A 56 6.22 -2.14 51.55
CA PHE A 56 5.75 -3.26 52.32
C PHE A 56 6.20 -3.11 53.77
N THR A 57 5.26 -3.37 54.68
CA THR A 57 5.51 -3.61 56.10
C THR A 57 5.56 -5.12 56.35
N ARG A 58 6.05 -5.55 57.52
CA ARG A 58 6.08 -6.96 57.90
C ARG A 58 5.05 -7.24 58.97
N THR A 59 4.25 -8.29 58.75
CA THR A 59 3.41 -8.90 59.79
C THR A 59 3.73 -10.39 59.80
N GLY A 60 4.48 -10.84 60.81
CA GLY A 60 5.07 -12.18 60.81
C GLY A 60 6.01 -12.39 59.62
N ASN A 61 5.75 -13.44 58.84
CA ASN A 61 6.53 -13.78 57.64
C ASN A 61 5.96 -13.18 56.34
N GLU A 62 4.87 -12.42 56.40
CA GLU A 62 4.22 -11.88 55.21
C GLU A 62 4.58 -10.41 54.96
N LEU A 63 4.70 -10.06 53.68
CA LEU A 63 4.78 -8.67 53.24
C LEU A 63 3.38 -8.08 53.11
N VAL A 64 3.10 -7.03 53.87
CA VAL A 64 1.83 -6.31 53.81
C VAL A 64 2.04 -4.98 53.07
N PRO A 65 1.42 -4.77 51.90
CA PRO A 65 1.64 -3.57 51.10
C PRO A 65 1.13 -2.30 51.80
N THR A 66 1.89 -1.20 51.68
CA THR A 66 1.50 0.14 52.11
C THR A 66 0.31 0.65 51.27
N PRO A 67 -0.40 1.71 51.72
CA PRO A 67 -1.45 2.33 50.90
C PRO A 67 -0.96 2.74 49.51
N LYS A 68 0.27 3.26 49.40
CA LYS A 68 0.89 3.63 48.11
C LYS A 68 1.12 2.40 47.24
N ALA A 69 1.66 1.32 47.81
CA ALA A 69 1.87 0.07 47.09
C ALA A 69 0.55 -0.57 46.62
N ARG A 70 -0.54 -0.43 47.40
CA ARG A 70 -1.89 -0.88 46.98
C ARG A 70 -2.46 -0.06 45.83
N ASP A 71 -2.30 1.27 45.83
CA ASP A 71 -2.71 2.10 44.70
C ASP A 71 -1.92 1.73 43.43
N LEU A 72 -0.61 1.48 43.56
CA LEU A 72 0.22 0.98 42.47
C LEU A 72 -0.25 -0.40 41.97
N GLN A 73 -0.62 -1.32 42.87
CA GLN A 73 -1.14 -2.65 42.52
C GLN A 73 -2.37 -2.59 41.60
N GLN A 74 -3.19 -1.55 41.71
CA GLN A 74 -4.37 -1.39 40.85
C GLN A 74 -4.04 -0.85 39.45
N ARG A 75 -2.95 -0.08 39.31
CA ARG A 75 -2.60 0.64 38.08
C ARG A 75 -1.52 -0.04 37.26
N LEU A 76 -0.59 -0.71 37.94
CA LEU A 76 0.62 -1.26 37.36
C LEU A 76 0.36 -2.38 36.33
N PRO A 77 -0.61 -3.30 36.51
CA PRO A 77 -0.89 -4.34 35.53
C PRO A 77 -1.17 -3.77 34.14
N ARG A 78 -2.12 -2.84 34.02
CA ARG A 78 -2.49 -2.23 32.73
C ARG A 78 -1.33 -1.52 32.03
N LEU A 79 -0.42 -0.91 32.80
CA LEU A 79 0.75 -0.26 32.24
C LEU A 79 1.76 -1.28 31.71
N LEU A 80 1.99 -2.36 32.45
CA LEU A 80 2.89 -3.44 32.02
C LEU A 80 2.31 -4.21 30.83
N ASP A 81 1.00 -4.44 30.80
CA ASP A 81 0.30 -5.04 29.66
C ASP A 81 0.45 -4.17 28.42
N GLY A 82 0.23 -2.84 28.52
CA GLY A 82 0.44 -1.94 27.39
C GLY A 82 1.89 -1.87 26.90
N ILE A 83 2.88 -1.99 27.79
CA ILE A 83 4.30 -2.13 27.39
C ILE A 83 4.51 -3.47 26.69
N LEU A 84 3.96 -4.56 27.24
CA LEU A 84 4.06 -5.89 26.67
C LEU A 84 3.45 -5.93 25.26
N ASP A 85 2.29 -5.32 25.05
CA ASP A 85 1.64 -5.20 23.74
C ASP A 85 2.51 -4.42 22.74
N MET A 86 3.26 -3.41 23.19
CA MET A 86 4.18 -2.65 22.34
C MET A 86 5.45 -3.41 21.96
N VAL A 87 5.92 -4.33 22.81
CA VAL A 87 7.19 -5.06 22.60
C VAL A 87 6.98 -6.50 22.13
N SER A 88 5.77 -7.03 22.23
CA SER A 88 5.43 -8.35 21.73
C SER A 88 5.23 -8.25 20.23
N GLU A 89 6.10 -8.88 19.46
CA GLU A 89 5.85 -9.21 18.05
C GLU A 89 4.76 -10.30 18.02
N GLY A 90 3.50 -9.91 18.22
CA GLY A 90 2.37 -10.78 17.96
C GLY A 90 2.30 -11.12 16.46
N GLU A 91 1.63 -12.22 16.11
CA GLU A 91 1.26 -12.46 14.71
C GLU A 91 0.40 -11.29 14.22
N PHE A 92 0.74 -10.75 13.05
CA PHE A 92 -0.02 -9.66 12.46
C PHE A 92 -1.45 -10.12 12.13
N ASP A 93 -2.44 -9.48 12.73
CA ASP A 93 -3.85 -9.68 12.43
C ASP A 93 -4.41 -8.46 11.68
N PRO A 94 -4.70 -8.56 10.37
CA PRO A 94 -5.25 -7.45 9.60
C PRO A 94 -6.60 -6.96 10.12
N THR A 95 -7.37 -7.80 10.83
CA THR A 95 -8.69 -7.42 11.35
C THR A 95 -8.61 -6.38 12.46
N THR A 96 -7.47 -6.28 13.13
CA THR A 96 -7.21 -5.33 14.23
C THR A 96 -6.42 -4.09 13.78
N TYR A 97 -5.91 -4.08 12.54
CA TYR A 97 -5.14 -2.96 12.02
C TYR A 97 -6.01 -1.72 11.86
N VAL A 98 -5.51 -0.59 12.38
CA VAL A 98 -6.11 0.74 12.20
C VAL A 98 -5.05 1.66 11.62
N GLY A 99 -5.30 2.20 10.44
CA GLY A 99 -4.35 3.08 9.76
C GLY A 99 -4.76 3.39 8.34
N GLU A 100 -3.91 4.15 7.66
CA GLU A 100 -4.10 4.54 6.27
C GLU A 100 -2.95 3.95 5.43
N ILE A 101 -3.27 3.52 4.21
CA ILE A 101 -2.30 3.16 3.19
C ILE A 101 -2.59 3.95 1.92
N THR A 102 -1.57 4.64 1.42
CA THR A 102 -1.68 5.51 0.23
C THR A 102 -1.06 4.84 -0.99
N ILE A 103 -1.84 4.76 -2.08
CA ILE A 103 -1.45 4.11 -3.32
C ILE A 103 -1.58 5.10 -4.48
N ALA A 104 -0.48 5.35 -5.18
CA ALA A 104 -0.52 6.01 -6.48
C ALA A 104 -0.81 4.97 -7.57
N VAL A 105 -1.88 5.14 -8.36
CA VAL A 105 -2.30 4.17 -9.38
C VAL A 105 -2.98 4.86 -10.56
N PRO A 106 -2.64 4.50 -11.81
CA PRO A 106 -3.33 5.00 -13.00
C PRO A 106 -4.82 4.67 -12.98
N GLU A 107 -5.67 5.60 -13.41
CA GLU A 107 -7.14 5.46 -13.33
C GLU A 107 -7.66 4.17 -14.00
N PHE A 108 -7.05 3.78 -15.12
CA PHE A 108 -7.46 2.58 -15.86
C PHE A 108 -7.18 1.28 -15.10
N VAL A 109 -6.15 1.26 -14.25
CA VAL A 109 -5.90 0.14 -13.32
C VAL A 109 -6.81 0.27 -12.12
N ALA A 110 -6.95 1.49 -11.58
CA ALA A 110 -7.67 1.76 -10.35
C ALA A 110 -9.13 1.28 -10.40
N ILE A 111 -9.85 1.57 -11.49
CA ILE A 111 -11.27 1.17 -11.63
C ILE A 111 -11.44 -0.37 -11.50
N SER A 112 -10.46 -1.11 -12.01
CA SER A 112 -10.50 -2.58 -12.02
C SER A 112 -10.04 -3.22 -10.71
N LEU A 113 -9.04 -2.62 -10.06
CA LEU A 113 -8.37 -3.17 -8.87
C LEU A 113 -9.05 -2.69 -7.59
N ILE A 114 -9.27 -1.38 -7.45
CA ILE A 114 -9.65 -0.75 -6.18
C ILE A 114 -11.01 -1.21 -5.70
N SER A 115 -11.98 -1.44 -6.59
CA SER A 115 -13.30 -1.94 -6.20
C SER A 115 -13.24 -3.33 -5.55
N GLN A 116 -12.40 -4.23 -6.07
CA GLN A 116 -12.21 -5.57 -5.51
C GLN A 116 -11.34 -5.53 -4.25
N LEU A 117 -10.27 -4.74 -4.27
CA LEU A 117 -9.41 -4.54 -3.11
C LEU A 117 -10.21 -3.98 -1.93
N THR A 118 -11.12 -3.05 -2.20
CA THR A 118 -12.01 -2.50 -1.17
C THR A 118 -12.92 -3.57 -0.58
N LYS A 119 -13.47 -4.49 -1.38
CA LYS A 119 -14.26 -5.64 -0.85
C LYS A 119 -13.44 -6.49 0.11
N VAL A 120 -12.21 -6.85 -0.29
CA VAL A 120 -11.28 -7.61 0.55
C VAL A 120 -11.00 -6.85 1.86
N ILE A 121 -10.74 -5.54 1.78
CA ILE A 121 -10.43 -4.74 2.97
C ILE A 121 -11.63 -4.64 3.90
N THR A 122 -12.84 -4.41 3.39
CA THR A 122 -14.04 -4.33 4.24
C THR A 122 -14.34 -5.62 4.99
N GLU A 123 -13.89 -6.77 4.47
CA GLU A 123 -14.09 -8.08 5.08
C GLU A 123 -12.94 -8.47 6.03
N TYR A 124 -11.69 -8.23 5.63
CA TYR A 124 -10.50 -8.76 6.30
C TYR A 124 -9.66 -7.72 7.04
N ALA A 125 -9.85 -6.42 6.79
CA ALA A 125 -9.10 -5.32 7.41
C ALA A 125 -9.97 -4.07 7.62
N PRO A 126 -11.05 -4.13 8.41
CA PRO A 126 -12.07 -3.08 8.46
C PRO A 126 -11.59 -1.73 9.03
N GLY A 127 -10.47 -1.70 9.76
CA GLY A 127 -9.86 -0.46 10.26
C GLY A 127 -8.86 0.18 9.29
N LEU A 128 -8.56 -0.45 8.15
CA LEU A 128 -7.67 0.10 7.11
C LEU A 128 -8.43 1.07 6.20
N ILE A 129 -7.87 2.26 6.03
CA ILE A 129 -8.31 3.25 5.05
C ILE A 129 -7.35 3.20 3.84
N LEU A 130 -7.91 3.12 2.63
CA LEU A 130 -7.13 3.31 1.41
C LEU A 130 -7.28 4.72 0.87
N SER A 131 -6.14 5.37 0.64
CA SER A 131 -6.07 6.64 -0.08
C SER A 131 -5.49 6.41 -1.47
N ILE A 132 -6.21 6.84 -2.50
CA ILE A 132 -5.88 6.55 -3.90
C ILE A 132 -5.63 7.86 -4.64
N SER A 133 -4.51 7.96 -5.35
CA SER A 133 -4.17 9.10 -6.21
C SER A 133 -3.76 8.63 -7.60
N SER A 134 -4.14 9.39 -8.63
CA SER A 134 -3.63 9.24 -10.01
C SER A 134 -2.63 10.34 -10.37
N GLU A 135 -2.21 11.15 -9.39
CA GLU A 135 -1.25 12.25 -9.54
C GLU A 135 -0.10 12.12 -8.53
N THR A 136 1.12 12.32 -9.01
CA THR A 136 2.36 12.37 -8.21
C THR A 136 3.32 13.38 -8.83
N ASP A 137 4.12 14.04 -8.01
CA ASP A 137 5.26 14.84 -8.51
C ASP A 137 6.48 13.95 -8.79
N SER A 138 6.68 12.93 -7.96
CA SER A 138 7.77 11.96 -8.07
C SER A 138 7.41 10.68 -7.31
N VAL A 139 7.18 9.59 -8.04
CA VAL A 139 6.88 8.28 -7.42
C VAL A 139 7.98 7.87 -6.45
N GLU A 140 9.25 7.91 -6.87
CA GLU A 140 10.37 7.48 -6.04
C GLU A 140 10.57 8.37 -4.82
N GLY A 141 10.44 9.69 -4.98
CA GLY A 141 10.57 10.65 -3.88
C GLY A 141 9.46 10.50 -2.85
N GLU A 142 8.20 10.40 -3.31
CA GLU A 142 7.04 10.27 -2.43
C GLU A 142 7.01 8.89 -1.71
N LEU A 143 7.51 7.82 -2.36
CA LEU A 143 7.72 6.52 -1.71
C LEU A 143 8.82 6.59 -0.62
N ALA A 144 9.94 7.26 -0.89
CA ALA A 144 11.03 7.43 0.05
C ALA A 144 10.61 8.26 1.28
N ASP A 145 9.88 9.35 1.05
CA ASP A 145 9.38 10.25 2.09
C ASP A 145 8.20 9.65 2.89
N GLY A 146 7.62 8.54 2.41
CA GLY A 146 6.47 7.88 3.03
C GLY A 146 5.14 8.62 2.84
N VAL A 147 5.07 9.47 1.81
CA VAL A 147 3.80 10.05 1.32
C VAL A 147 3.00 8.98 0.57
N LEU A 148 3.69 8.10 -0.15
CA LEU A 148 3.13 6.90 -0.76
C LEU A 148 3.67 5.67 -0.03
N ASP A 149 2.80 4.67 0.16
CA ASP A 149 3.21 3.34 0.61
C ASP A 149 3.46 2.43 -0.60
N PHE A 150 2.66 2.61 -1.65
CA PHE A 150 2.78 1.89 -2.91
C PHE A 150 2.57 2.80 -4.12
N ALA A 151 3.16 2.42 -5.23
CA ALA A 151 2.78 2.94 -6.54
C ALA A 151 2.63 1.82 -7.55
N ILE A 152 1.62 1.90 -8.41
CA ILE A 152 1.44 1.02 -9.55
C ILE A 152 1.77 1.82 -10.80
N ASP A 153 2.76 1.41 -11.57
CA ASP A 153 3.17 2.12 -12.78
C ASP A 153 3.76 1.18 -13.83
N ILE A 154 4.03 1.71 -15.02
CA ILE A 154 4.81 1.02 -16.06
C ILE A 154 6.26 0.89 -15.57
N GLU A 155 6.84 -0.29 -15.73
CA GLU A 155 8.23 -0.60 -15.39
C GLU A 155 9.21 0.41 -16.01
N LYS A 156 10.07 0.97 -15.17
CA LYS A 156 11.15 1.91 -15.48
C LYS A 156 12.36 1.55 -14.61
N THR A 157 13.52 2.08 -14.95
CA THR A 157 14.69 1.99 -14.05
C THR A 157 14.42 2.83 -12.80
N THR A 158 14.48 2.19 -11.64
CA THR A 158 14.37 2.80 -10.31
C THR A 158 15.70 2.69 -9.55
N THR A 159 15.82 3.37 -8.41
CA THR A 159 16.91 3.14 -7.46
C THR A 159 16.81 1.77 -6.78
N ASP A 160 17.91 1.32 -6.17
CA ASP A 160 17.96 0.05 -5.43
C ASP A 160 17.03 0.06 -4.20
N ASP A 161 16.68 1.24 -3.68
CA ASP A 161 15.79 1.41 -2.51
C ASP A 161 14.32 1.10 -2.83
N ILE A 162 13.97 0.89 -4.10
CA ILE A 162 12.62 0.55 -4.55
C ILE A 162 12.56 -0.91 -4.98
N SER A 163 11.77 -1.71 -4.26
CA SER A 163 11.40 -3.04 -4.70
C SER A 163 10.31 -2.96 -5.77
N THR A 164 10.52 -3.70 -6.86
CA THR A 164 9.62 -3.75 -8.00
C THR A 164 9.04 -5.16 -8.14
N THR A 165 7.72 -5.28 -8.01
CA THR A 165 6.98 -6.55 -8.16
C THR A 165 6.19 -6.54 -9.46
N PRO A 166 6.46 -7.45 -10.42
CA PRO A 166 5.66 -7.57 -11.64
C PRO A 166 4.20 -7.89 -11.34
N LEU A 167 3.27 -7.16 -11.96
CA LEU A 167 1.83 -7.35 -11.80
C LEU A 167 1.19 -7.97 -13.04
N ALA A 168 1.40 -7.36 -14.21
CA ALA A 168 0.75 -7.77 -15.45
C ALA A 168 1.53 -7.30 -16.68
N ILE A 169 1.20 -7.87 -17.84
CA ILE A 169 1.74 -7.43 -19.14
C ILE A 169 0.62 -6.92 -20.03
N PHE A 170 0.79 -5.69 -20.53
CA PHE A 170 -0.15 -5.07 -21.46
C PHE A 170 0.36 -5.03 -22.89
N THR A 171 -0.58 -5.25 -23.79
CA THR A 171 -0.40 -5.00 -25.22
C THR A 171 -1.22 -3.76 -25.60
N PRO A 172 -0.63 -2.81 -26.35
CA PRO A 172 -1.39 -1.69 -26.86
C PRO A 172 -2.41 -2.18 -27.90
N SER A 173 -3.48 -1.40 -28.08
CA SER A 173 -4.53 -1.66 -29.07
C SER A 173 -5.15 -0.34 -29.53
N ILE A 174 -5.87 -0.40 -30.64
CA ILE A 174 -6.61 0.75 -31.18
C ILE A 174 -8.07 0.61 -30.79
N TRP A 175 -8.57 1.60 -30.07
CA TRP A 175 -9.94 1.66 -29.56
C TRP A 175 -10.76 2.62 -30.41
N MET A 176 -12.01 2.25 -30.66
CA MET A 176 -12.99 3.02 -31.42
C MET A 176 -14.39 2.65 -30.94
N ARG A 177 -15.38 3.53 -31.17
CA ARG A 177 -16.79 3.18 -30.95
C ARG A 177 -17.24 1.99 -31.80
N GLU A 178 -18.26 1.25 -31.33
CA GLU A 178 -18.84 0.09 -32.01
C GLU A 178 -19.25 0.37 -33.45
N GLY A 179 -19.85 1.52 -33.73
CA GLY A 179 -20.29 1.92 -35.07
C GLY A 179 -19.23 2.61 -35.94
N HIS A 180 -17.95 2.56 -35.54
CA HIS A 180 -16.88 3.19 -36.30
C HIS A 180 -16.70 2.51 -37.68
N PRO A 181 -16.40 3.24 -38.78
CA PRO A 181 -16.27 2.63 -40.10
C PRO A 181 -15.22 1.51 -40.21
N LEU A 182 -14.20 1.52 -39.34
CA LEU A 182 -13.18 0.46 -39.26
C LEU A 182 -13.57 -0.71 -38.35
N ALA A 183 -14.65 -0.62 -37.56
CA ALA A 183 -15.04 -1.63 -36.58
C ALA A 183 -15.38 -2.98 -37.24
N HIS A 184 -16.04 -2.94 -38.40
CA HIS A 184 -16.47 -4.14 -39.14
C HIS A 184 -15.36 -4.84 -39.92
N LYS A 185 -14.17 -4.24 -40.04
CA LYS A 185 -13.04 -4.86 -40.74
C LYS A 185 -12.32 -5.85 -39.83
N GLU A 186 -12.00 -7.05 -40.30
CA GLU A 186 -11.23 -8.02 -39.50
C GLU A 186 -9.84 -7.48 -39.14
N THR A 187 -9.16 -6.88 -40.11
CA THR A 187 -7.84 -6.26 -39.97
C THR A 187 -7.88 -4.81 -40.44
N VAL A 188 -7.04 -3.98 -39.84
CA VAL A 188 -6.91 -2.56 -40.16
C VAL A 188 -5.44 -2.24 -40.36
N THR A 189 -5.14 -1.51 -41.43
CA THR A 189 -3.78 -1.07 -41.74
C THR A 189 -3.48 0.28 -41.07
N LEU A 190 -2.20 0.57 -40.85
CA LEU A 190 -1.79 1.87 -40.31
C LEU A 190 -2.27 3.04 -41.18
N ALA A 191 -2.17 2.90 -42.51
CA ALA A 191 -2.62 3.92 -43.46
C ALA A 191 -4.12 4.22 -43.35
N GLU A 192 -4.96 3.23 -43.02
CA GLU A 192 -6.40 3.44 -42.79
C GLU A 192 -6.65 4.11 -41.45
N ILE A 193 -5.94 3.67 -40.41
CA ILE A 193 -6.02 4.23 -39.05
C ILE A 193 -5.66 5.73 -39.06
N LEU A 194 -4.58 6.11 -39.76
CA LEU A 194 -4.10 7.50 -39.80
C LEU A 194 -5.01 8.48 -40.56
N LYS A 195 -6.05 7.99 -41.25
CA LYS A 195 -7.09 8.85 -41.86
C LYS A 195 -8.00 9.50 -40.82
N TYR A 196 -8.06 8.95 -39.61
CA TYR A 196 -8.96 9.39 -38.54
C TYR A 196 -8.23 10.24 -37.49
N PRO A 197 -8.96 11.16 -36.83
CA PRO A 197 -8.43 11.89 -35.68
C PRO A 197 -8.20 10.97 -34.48
N PHE A 198 -7.30 11.38 -33.59
CA PHE A 198 -6.99 10.65 -32.36
C PHE A 198 -7.29 11.44 -31.11
N ILE A 199 -7.68 10.69 -30.07
CA ILE A 199 -7.65 11.11 -28.67
C ILE A 199 -6.35 10.58 -28.06
N GLN A 200 -5.58 11.47 -27.44
CA GLN A 200 -4.40 11.11 -26.66
C GLN A 200 -4.77 11.14 -25.17
N TYR A 201 -4.88 9.96 -24.57
CA TYR A 201 -5.01 9.80 -23.13
C TYR A 201 -3.64 9.53 -22.49
N TYR A 202 -3.25 10.32 -21.48
CA TYR A 202 -2.02 10.07 -20.72
C TYR A 202 -2.27 8.99 -19.67
N LEU A 203 -1.79 7.78 -19.95
CA LEU A 203 -1.89 6.62 -19.08
C LEU A 203 -0.99 6.70 -17.84
N LEU A 204 0.06 7.53 -17.89
CA LEU A 204 1.07 7.62 -16.84
C LEU A 204 0.70 8.70 -15.84
N ILE A 205 1.01 8.42 -14.57
CA ILE A 205 0.93 9.38 -13.47
C ILE A 205 1.88 10.55 -13.80
N SER A 206 1.33 11.65 -14.31
CA SER A 206 2.10 12.85 -14.61
C SER A 206 1.18 14.07 -14.59
N LYS A 207 1.61 15.13 -13.90
CA LYS A 207 0.81 16.36 -13.74
C LYS A 207 0.71 17.23 -15.00
N ARG A 208 1.47 16.94 -16.07
CA ARG A 208 1.54 17.82 -17.25
C ARG A 208 0.99 17.16 -18.52
N VAL A 209 -0.25 17.54 -18.84
CA VAL A 209 -0.86 17.30 -20.15
C VAL A 209 -0.43 18.42 -21.10
N SER A 210 0.25 18.07 -22.20
CA SER A 210 0.58 19.03 -23.26
C SER A 210 0.50 18.36 -24.61
N ALA A 211 -0.17 18.99 -25.57
CA ALA A 211 -0.21 18.50 -26.95
C ALA A 211 1.18 18.36 -27.60
N ARG A 212 2.20 19.02 -27.02
CA ARG A 212 3.61 18.95 -27.45
C ARG A 212 4.36 17.73 -26.90
N THR A 213 3.82 17.03 -25.90
CA THR A 213 4.47 15.85 -25.33
C THR A 213 4.14 14.61 -26.17
N ASP A 214 5.16 14.03 -26.81
CA ASP A 214 5.01 12.83 -27.62
C ASP A 214 4.81 11.57 -26.76
N ALA A 215 3.71 10.87 -27.01
CA ALA A 215 3.51 9.52 -26.47
C ALA A 215 4.41 8.50 -27.18
N ARG A 216 4.52 7.28 -26.62
CA ARG A 216 5.24 6.15 -27.28
C ARG A 216 4.79 5.96 -28.73
N PHE A 217 3.47 6.04 -28.99
CA PHE A 217 2.90 5.96 -30.33
C PHE A 217 3.39 7.08 -31.26
N ASP A 218 3.46 8.32 -30.78
CA ASP A 218 3.91 9.47 -31.61
C ASP A 218 5.39 9.33 -32.00
N ARG A 219 6.23 8.81 -31.08
CA ARG A 219 7.64 8.55 -31.35
C ARG A 219 7.82 7.46 -32.40
N ALA A 220 7.11 6.34 -32.27
CA ALA A 220 7.18 5.24 -33.23
C ALA A 220 6.68 5.64 -34.63
N LEU A 221 5.63 6.46 -34.73
CA LEU A 221 5.20 7.03 -36.01
C LEU A 221 6.28 7.93 -36.63
N ARG A 222 6.97 8.73 -35.83
CA ARG A 222 8.02 9.64 -36.31
C ARG A 222 9.21 8.88 -36.89
N GLU A 223 9.60 7.76 -36.29
CA GLU A 223 10.65 6.88 -36.82
C GLU A 223 10.31 6.36 -38.23
N LEU A 224 9.02 6.20 -38.53
CA LEU A 224 8.51 5.83 -39.85
C LEU A 224 8.25 7.04 -40.78
N GLY A 225 8.57 8.26 -40.35
CA GLY A 225 8.27 9.49 -41.10
C GLY A 225 6.79 9.86 -41.13
N LEU A 226 5.96 9.23 -40.30
CA LEU A 226 4.51 9.42 -40.23
C LEU A 226 4.11 10.32 -39.07
N LYS A 227 2.90 10.89 -39.15
CA LYS A 227 2.25 11.65 -38.07
C LYS A 227 0.76 11.35 -38.05
N ARG A 228 0.17 11.38 -36.85
CA ARG A 228 -1.30 11.33 -36.67
C ARG A 228 -1.88 12.71 -36.40
N LYS A 229 -3.17 12.88 -36.67
CA LYS A 229 -3.93 14.06 -36.25
C LYS A 229 -4.48 13.83 -34.84
N LYS A 230 -4.08 14.64 -33.86
CA LYS A 230 -4.67 14.64 -32.51
C LYS A 230 -5.75 15.72 -32.43
N THR A 231 -6.95 15.37 -31.97
CA THR A 231 -8.07 16.31 -31.79
C THR A 231 -8.32 16.61 -30.31
N LEU A 232 -8.06 15.63 -29.43
CA LEU A 232 -8.15 15.77 -27.98
C LEU A 232 -6.89 15.21 -27.33
N VAL A 233 -6.45 15.87 -26.27
CA VAL A 233 -5.35 15.44 -25.41
C VAL A 233 -5.80 15.64 -23.96
N THR A 234 -5.86 14.57 -23.16
CA THR A 234 -6.40 14.63 -21.79
C THR A 234 -5.74 13.59 -20.87
N ASN A 235 -5.77 13.83 -19.56
CA ASN A 235 -5.47 12.86 -18.50
C ASN A 235 -6.74 12.42 -17.75
N GLN A 236 -7.93 12.84 -18.19
CA GLN A 236 -9.20 12.43 -17.59
C GLN A 236 -9.75 11.21 -18.34
N LEU A 237 -9.74 10.04 -17.70
CA LEU A 237 -10.17 8.80 -18.36
C LEU A 237 -11.61 8.88 -18.86
N MET A 238 -12.54 9.35 -18.03
CA MET A 238 -13.96 9.43 -18.39
C MET A 238 -14.19 10.34 -19.61
N THR A 239 -13.51 11.49 -19.67
CA THR A 239 -13.57 12.39 -20.83
C THR A 239 -13.04 11.72 -22.10
N ALA A 240 -11.92 10.97 -21.99
CA ALA A 240 -11.37 10.24 -23.13
C ALA A 240 -12.33 9.13 -23.61
N MET A 241 -12.89 8.37 -22.68
CA MET A 241 -13.81 7.25 -22.96
C MET A 241 -15.11 7.72 -23.62
N GLU A 242 -15.73 8.77 -23.10
CA GLU A 242 -16.96 9.35 -23.67
C GLU A 242 -16.69 9.87 -25.09
N THR A 243 -15.59 10.59 -25.28
CA THR A 243 -15.23 11.14 -26.60
C THR A 243 -14.97 10.03 -27.64
N VAL A 244 -14.35 8.91 -27.24
CA VAL A 244 -14.17 7.74 -28.13
C VAL A 244 -15.52 7.14 -28.52
N CYS A 245 -16.48 7.08 -27.60
CA CYS A 245 -17.79 6.48 -27.85
C CYS A 245 -18.66 7.34 -28.78
N ASP A 246 -18.55 8.66 -28.68
CA ASP A 246 -19.43 9.61 -29.40
C ASP A 246 -18.85 10.12 -30.73
N THR A 247 -17.60 9.81 -31.06
CA THR A 247 -16.93 10.35 -32.25
C THR A 247 -16.24 9.27 -33.08
N ASP A 248 -15.84 9.63 -34.30
CA ASP A 248 -14.95 8.79 -35.12
C ASP A 248 -13.46 8.95 -34.74
N CYS A 249 -13.17 9.37 -33.51
CA CYS A 249 -11.80 9.41 -33.03
C CYS A 249 -11.31 8.01 -32.63
N LEU A 250 -10.03 7.78 -32.87
CA LEU A 250 -9.32 6.59 -32.42
C LEU A 250 -8.54 6.89 -31.14
N MET A 251 -8.40 5.91 -30.26
CA MET A 251 -7.54 6.02 -29.08
C MET A 251 -6.56 4.85 -29.03
N VAL A 252 -5.31 5.13 -28.69
CA VAL A 252 -4.32 4.07 -28.41
C VAL A 252 -4.35 3.81 -26.91
N ALA A 253 -4.77 2.61 -26.52
CA ALA A 253 -4.91 2.24 -25.12
C ALA A 253 -4.49 0.78 -24.89
N ALA A 254 -4.09 0.49 -23.65
CA ALA A 254 -3.72 -0.86 -23.23
C ALA A 254 -4.96 -1.76 -23.21
N LYS A 255 -4.83 -2.98 -23.71
CA LYS A 255 -5.84 -4.03 -23.49
C LYS A 255 -5.78 -4.44 -22.01
N TYR A 256 -6.68 -3.93 -21.17
CA TYR A 256 -6.91 -4.47 -19.83
C TYR A 256 -8.17 -5.33 -19.81
N GLY A 257 -8.31 -6.19 -18.80
CA GLY A 257 -9.34 -7.23 -18.68
C GLY A 257 -10.74 -6.82 -19.15
N VAL A 258 -11.44 -7.79 -19.74
CA VAL A 258 -12.65 -7.65 -20.56
C VAL A 258 -13.83 -6.93 -19.86
N THR A 259 -13.84 -6.88 -18.53
CA THR A 259 -15.00 -6.47 -17.71
C THR A 259 -15.45 -5.02 -17.94
N MET A 260 -14.53 -4.03 -17.90
CA MET A 260 -14.94 -2.62 -18.07
C MET A 260 -15.42 -2.30 -19.49
N GLU A 261 -14.77 -2.91 -20.48
CA GLU A 261 -14.91 -2.50 -21.88
C GLU A 261 -16.03 -3.24 -22.62
N ARG A 262 -16.59 -4.31 -22.04
CA ARG A 262 -17.81 -4.95 -22.57
C ARG A 262 -19.07 -4.50 -21.85
N GLU A 263 -18.98 -4.16 -20.56
CA GLU A 263 -20.17 -3.91 -19.74
C GLU A 263 -20.58 -2.43 -19.68
N MET A 264 -19.64 -1.49 -19.79
CA MET A 264 -19.91 -0.05 -19.55
C MET A 264 -19.85 0.82 -20.81
N HIS A 265 -18.98 0.52 -21.78
CA HIS A 265 -18.79 1.33 -22.99
C HIS A 265 -18.73 0.47 -24.24
N ARG A 266 -19.50 0.81 -25.27
CA ARG A 266 -19.62 0.05 -26.54
C ARG A 266 -18.40 0.29 -27.44
N ILE A 267 -17.23 -0.22 -27.03
CA ILE A 267 -15.95 -0.04 -27.71
C ILE A 267 -15.56 -1.30 -28.47
N VAL A 268 -15.08 -1.11 -29.70
CA VAL A 268 -14.44 -2.14 -30.50
C VAL A 268 -12.94 -1.92 -30.49
N ARG A 269 -12.18 -3.01 -30.32
CA ARG A 269 -10.72 -2.99 -30.32
C ARG A 269 -10.18 -3.59 -31.61
N LYS A 270 -9.14 -2.98 -32.15
CA LYS A 270 -8.31 -3.57 -33.21
C LYS A 270 -6.89 -3.75 -32.69
N ARG A 271 -6.21 -4.77 -33.23
CA ARG A 271 -4.81 -5.04 -32.92
C ARG A 271 -3.98 -3.80 -33.21
N TYR A 272 -2.93 -3.62 -32.41
CA TYR A 272 -1.93 -2.61 -32.70
C TYR A 272 -1.28 -2.91 -34.07
N PRO A 273 -1.05 -1.89 -34.92
CA PRO A 273 -0.48 -2.11 -36.25
C PRO A 273 0.90 -2.77 -36.17
N ALA A 274 1.08 -3.90 -36.87
CA ALA A 274 2.30 -4.71 -36.81
C ALA A 274 3.51 -4.02 -37.46
N ASP A 275 3.25 -3.05 -38.34
CA ASP A 275 4.22 -2.20 -39.02
C ASP A 275 4.80 -1.09 -38.14
N ILE A 276 4.23 -0.85 -36.95
CA ILE A 276 4.80 0.09 -35.97
C ILE A 276 5.80 -0.64 -35.06
N PRO A 277 7.07 -0.21 -35.01
CA PRO A 277 8.03 -0.67 -34.02
C PRO A 277 7.46 -0.46 -32.61
N HIS A 278 7.31 -1.53 -31.84
CA HIS A 278 6.87 -1.43 -30.45
C HIS A 278 7.56 -2.51 -29.63
N GLU A 279 7.99 -2.14 -28.43
CA GLU A 279 8.26 -3.08 -27.36
C GLU A 279 6.91 -3.73 -27.04
N GLY A 280 6.63 -4.90 -27.61
CA GLY A 280 5.30 -5.53 -27.65
C GLY A 280 4.66 -5.85 -26.30
N LYS A 281 5.29 -5.48 -25.19
CA LYS A 281 4.89 -5.82 -23.82
C LYS A 281 5.21 -4.64 -22.90
N ILE A 282 4.18 -3.97 -22.41
CA ILE A 282 4.29 -2.94 -21.36
C ILE A 282 4.09 -3.66 -20.03
N LYS A 283 5.11 -3.73 -19.18
CA LYS A 283 4.97 -4.36 -17.86
C LYS A 283 4.41 -3.36 -16.87
N LEU A 284 3.34 -3.75 -16.18
CA LEU A 284 2.83 -3.08 -15.01
C LEU A 284 3.51 -3.66 -13.77
N VAL A 285 3.94 -2.80 -12.87
CA VAL A 285 4.65 -3.19 -11.65
C VAL A 285 4.06 -2.50 -10.44
N LEU A 286 4.16 -3.15 -9.28
CA LEU A 286 3.97 -2.57 -7.97
C LEU A 286 5.35 -2.13 -7.45
N LEU A 287 5.45 -0.86 -7.09
CA LEU A 287 6.63 -0.22 -6.54
C LEU A 287 6.39 0.00 -5.04
N GLN A 288 7.38 -0.35 -4.24
CA GLN A 288 7.38 -0.20 -2.79
C GLN A 288 8.78 0.18 -2.32
N HIS A 289 8.88 1.06 -1.32
CA HIS A 289 10.17 1.41 -0.73
C HIS A 289 10.65 0.33 0.24
N GLN A 290 11.95 0.00 0.24
CA GLN A 290 12.52 -1.03 1.12
C GLN A 290 12.23 -0.81 2.61
N ARG A 291 12.04 0.46 3.04
CA ARG A 291 11.64 0.83 4.42
C ARG A 291 10.40 0.09 4.91
N THR A 292 9.45 -0.21 4.03
CA THR A 292 8.19 -0.87 4.40
C THR A 292 8.18 -2.37 4.10
N SER A 293 9.27 -2.93 3.57
CA SER A 293 9.36 -4.35 3.19
C SER A 293 9.14 -5.31 4.35
N GLY A 294 9.56 -4.95 5.56
CA GLY A 294 9.34 -5.73 6.79
C GLY A 294 8.01 -5.46 7.48
N SER A 295 7.17 -4.59 6.95
CA SER A 295 5.89 -4.24 7.57
C SER A 295 4.80 -5.28 7.20
N PRO A 296 4.20 -5.97 8.17
CA PRO A 296 3.23 -7.02 7.88
C PRO A 296 1.98 -6.54 7.14
N ILE A 297 1.47 -5.33 7.43
CA ILE A 297 0.33 -4.75 6.69
C ILE A 297 0.67 -4.49 5.22
N HIS A 298 1.90 -4.06 4.94
CA HIS A 298 2.35 -3.81 3.57
C HIS A 298 2.47 -5.13 2.81
N GLN A 299 3.07 -6.15 3.42
CA GLN A 299 3.17 -7.49 2.83
C GLN A 299 1.79 -8.07 2.55
N TRP A 300 0.88 -8.01 3.52
CA TRP A 300 -0.48 -8.48 3.37
C TRP A 300 -1.21 -7.76 2.22
N LEU A 301 -1.10 -6.44 2.14
CA LEU A 301 -1.78 -5.67 1.09
C LEU A 301 -1.14 -5.91 -0.29
N SER A 302 0.18 -6.00 -0.38
CA SER A 302 0.87 -6.31 -1.64
C SER A 302 0.45 -7.69 -2.16
N ASP A 303 0.32 -8.68 -1.28
CA ASP A 303 -0.13 -10.03 -1.65
C ASP A 303 -1.56 -10.01 -2.18
N LYS A 304 -2.47 -9.24 -1.55
CA LYS A 304 -3.84 -9.06 -2.05
C LYS A 304 -3.87 -8.37 -3.41
N ILE A 305 -3.05 -7.33 -3.62
CA ILE A 305 -2.96 -6.63 -4.90
C ILE A 305 -2.47 -7.58 -6.00
N VAL A 306 -1.39 -8.32 -5.74
CA VAL A 306 -0.81 -9.29 -6.68
C VAL A 306 -1.83 -10.39 -7.01
N GLY A 307 -2.45 -10.99 -6.00
CA GLY A 307 -3.44 -12.06 -6.18
C GLY A 307 -4.63 -11.62 -7.03
N LEU A 308 -5.20 -10.44 -6.75
CA LEU A 308 -6.34 -9.91 -7.50
C LEU A 308 -6.03 -9.62 -8.98
N ILE A 309 -4.79 -9.26 -9.30
CA ILE A 309 -4.38 -9.01 -10.68
C ILE A 309 -4.11 -10.33 -11.42
N GLN A 310 -3.47 -11.30 -10.77
CA GLN A 310 -3.14 -12.60 -11.37
C GLN A 310 -4.37 -13.48 -11.62
N GLU A 311 -5.36 -13.46 -10.72
CA GLU A 311 -6.64 -14.16 -10.92
C GLU A 311 -7.36 -13.70 -12.21
N ARG A 312 -7.19 -12.43 -12.60
CA ARG A 312 -7.79 -11.88 -13.82
C ARG A 312 -7.09 -12.33 -15.10
N GLU A 313 -5.76 -12.46 -15.12
CA GLU A 313 -5.06 -12.94 -16.32
C GLU A 313 -5.51 -14.36 -16.68
N THR A 314 -5.76 -15.21 -15.67
CA THR A 314 -6.22 -16.60 -15.85
C THR A 314 -7.61 -16.70 -16.48
N ILE A 315 -8.50 -15.74 -16.20
CA ILE A 315 -9.88 -15.71 -16.73
C ILE A 315 -9.93 -15.24 -18.20
N ILE A 316 -8.88 -14.56 -18.69
CA ILE A 316 -8.86 -13.92 -20.01
C ILE A 316 -8.34 -14.86 -21.12
N ASP A 317 -7.67 -15.96 -20.74
CA ASP A 317 -7.14 -16.99 -21.66
C ASP A 317 -8.12 -18.16 -21.94
N VAL A 318 -9.37 -18.07 -21.45
CA VAL A 318 -10.48 -19.02 -21.71
C VAL A 318 -11.56 -18.34 -22.55
#